data_AF-A0AAW5UJZ3-F1
#
_entry.id   AF-A0AAW5UJZ3-F1
#
_cell.length_a   1.000
_cell.length_b   1.000
_cell.length_c   1.000
_cell.angle_alpha   90.00
_cell.angle_beta   90.00
_cell.angle_gamma   90.00
#
_symmetry.space_group_name_H-M   'P 1'
#
loop_
_entity.id
_entity.type
_entity.pdbx_description
1 polymer ?
#
loop_
_entity_poly.entity_id
_entity_poly.type
_entity_poly.pdbx_seq_one_letter_code
_entity_poly.pdbx_strand_id
1 'polypeptide(L)'
;MALKFYKLYKIDRAKDNASAETFENLVNIENYVAQVIEKHRSKYEREYKFRDGEETAKNNVMRILKDESLDESCQTMANRLLEKERVANDRIKHMGHEIPTSMFVVAQDDVTEDETQLFFIKADYDEYIMAGSGDDGKGLPKNRKIFKSCVFLPKRQMVSMMYTKLCLMTKIAVHQMPHIGIVISWTCKN
;
A
#
# COMPACT_ATOMS: atom_id res chain seq x y z
N MET A 1 6.52 -19.78 5.40
CA MET A 1 6.25 -18.43 4.88
C MET A 1 5.27 -18.57 3.74
N ALA A 2 4.04 -18.10 3.93
CA ALA A 2 2.96 -18.25 2.96
C ALA A 2 2.17 -16.94 2.92
N LEU A 3 1.91 -16.42 1.73
CA LEU A 3 0.97 -15.32 1.53
C LEU A 3 -0.41 -15.84 1.94
N LYS A 4 -1.01 -15.24 2.97
CA LYS A 4 -2.35 -15.62 3.45
C LYS A 4 -3.42 -15.11 2.50
N PHE A 5 -3.33 -13.83 2.15
CA PHE A 5 -4.20 -13.24 1.15
C PHE A 5 -3.56 -11.99 0.56
N TYR A 6 -4.10 -11.56 -0.59
CA TYR A 6 -3.91 -10.22 -1.10
C TYR A 6 -5.20 -9.69 -1.74
N LYS A 7 -5.35 -8.37 -1.75
CA LYS A 7 -6.41 -7.63 -2.45
C LYS A 7 -5.78 -6.46 -3.19
N LEU A 8 -6.28 -6.19 -4.39
CA LEU A 8 -5.74 -5.18 -5.30
C LEU A 8 -6.83 -4.17 -5.60
N TYR A 9 -6.50 -2.89 -5.46
CA TYR A 9 -7.41 -1.80 -5.75
C TYR A 9 -6.77 -0.78 -6.65
N LYS A 10 -7.39 -0.50 -7.78
CA LYS A 10 -7.05 0.66 -8.60
C LYS A 10 -7.57 1.92 -7.94
N ILE A 11 -6.69 2.88 -7.71
CA ILE A 11 -7.04 4.22 -7.23
C ILE A 11 -7.05 5.15 -8.44
N ASP A 12 -8.25 5.36 -9.01
CA ASP A 12 -8.48 6.16 -10.21
C ASP A 12 -9.16 7.48 -9.84
N ARG A 13 -8.35 8.53 -9.72
CA ARG A 13 -8.83 9.85 -9.32
C ARG A 13 -9.58 10.58 -10.43
N ALA A 14 -9.27 10.27 -11.69
CA ALA A 14 -9.98 10.86 -12.82
C ALA A 14 -11.45 10.40 -12.84
N LYS A 15 -11.69 9.16 -12.38
CA LYS A 15 -13.04 8.60 -12.21
C LYS A 15 -13.59 8.71 -10.78
N ASP A 16 -12.84 9.34 -9.87
CA ASP A 16 -13.15 9.42 -8.44
C ASP A 16 -13.56 8.07 -7.83
N ASN A 17 -12.78 7.03 -8.12
CA ASN A 17 -13.13 5.66 -7.76
C ASN A 17 -11.93 4.86 -7.24
N ALA A 18 -12.17 4.04 -6.23
CA ALA A 18 -11.28 2.98 -5.79
C ALA A 18 -11.96 1.63 -6.05
N SER A 19 -11.52 0.92 -7.09
CA SER A 19 -12.15 -0.33 -7.53
C SER A 19 -11.24 -1.51 -7.31
N ALA A 20 -11.81 -2.63 -6.85
CA ALA A 20 -11.10 -3.90 -6.84
C ALA A 20 -10.68 -4.29 -8.26
N GLU A 21 -9.46 -4.81 -8.40
CA GLU A 21 -8.88 -5.25 -9.66
C GLU A 21 -8.63 -6.76 -9.63
N THR A 22 -8.88 -7.40 -10.77
CA THR A 22 -8.65 -8.83 -10.99
C THR A 22 -7.89 -9.03 -12.27
N PHE A 23 -7.02 -10.03 -12.29
CA PHE A 23 -6.14 -10.32 -13.41
C PHE A 23 -6.36 -11.75 -13.89
N GLU A 24 -6.20 -11.99 -15.19
CA GLU A 24 -6.36 -13.32 -15.78
C GLU A 24 -5.28 -14.29 -15.28
N ASN A 25 -4.04 -13.83 -15.16
CA ASN A 25 -2.92 -14.65 -14.69
C ASN A 25 -2.66 -14.45 -13.19
N LEU A 26 -3.43 -15.20 -12.38
CA LEU A 26 -3.34 -15.15 -10.91
C LEU A 26 -1.96 -15.56 -10.39
N VAL A 27 -1.30 -16.53 -11.02
CA VAL A 27 0.03 -17.03 -10.61
C VAL A 27 1.08 -15.94 -10.75
N ASN A 28 1.08 -15.20 -11.87
CA ASN A 28 2.01 -14.08 -12.08
C ASN A 28 1.82 -12.98 -11.05
N ILE A 29 0.56 -12.63 -10.76
CA ILE A 29 0.23 -11.62 -9.76
C ILE A 29 0.63 -12.04 -8.36
N GLU A 30 0.35 -13.28 -7.97
CA GLU A 30 0.74 -13.81 -6.67
C GLU A 30 2.26 -13.78 -6.50
N ASN A 31 3.00 -14.23 -7.52
CA ASN A 31 4.45 -14.16 -7.57
C ASN A 31 4.96 -12.70 -7.50
N TYR A 32 4.30 -11.77 -8.18
CA TYR A 32 4.63 -10.36 -8.13
C TYR A 32 4.47 -9.82 -6.71
N VAL A 33 3.31 -10.02 -6.08
CA VAL A 33 3.00 -9.56 -4.73
C VAL A 33 3.98 -10.13 -3.72
N ALA A 34 4.23 -11.44 -3.76
CA ALA A 34 5.19 -12.10 -2.88
C ALA A 34 6.60 -11.49 -2.99
N GLN A 35 7.08 -11.26 -4.22
CA GLN A 35 8.38 -10.62 -4.45
C GLN A 35 8.41 -9.14 -4.01
N VAL A 36 7.30 -8.40 -4.12
CA VAL A 36 7.22 -7.02 -3.59
C VAL A 36 7.34 -7.06 -2.07
N ILE A 37 6.58 -7.92 -1.40
CA ILE A 37 6.60 -8.04 0.06
C ILE A 37 8.01 -8.40 0.55
N GLU A 38 8.64 -9.41 -0.05
CA GLU A 38 9.98 -9.87 0.32
C GLU A 38 11.02 -8.75 0.21
N LYS A 39 10.97 -7.98 -0.89
CA LYS A 39 11.88 -6.83 -1.08
C LYS A 39 11.71 -5.74 -0.01
N HIS A 40 10.52 -5.63 0.60
CA HIS A 40 10.18 -4.59 1.58
C HIS A 40 10.20 -5.08 3.04
N ARG A 41 10.51 -6.36 3.29
CA ARG A 41 10.61 -6.94 4.62
C ARG A 41 11.90 -6.58 5.37
N SER A 42 12.99 -6.30 4.66
CA SER A 42 14.34 -6.14 5.24
C SER A 42 14.79 -4.68 5.49
N LYS A 43 13.90 -3.70 5.30
CA LYS A 43 14.27 -2.28 5.22
C LYS A 43 13.33 -1.36 6.00
N TYR A 44 13.03 -1.71 7.24
CA TYR A 44 12.23 -0.88 8.12
C TYR A 44 13.03 0.35 8.57
N GLU A 45 12.62 1.53 8.09
CA GLU A 45 13.34 2.80 8.34
C GLU A 45 12.84 3.50 9.61
N ARG A 46 11.55 3.38 9.96
CA ARG A 46 10.90 4.19 11.01
C ARG A 46 9.65 3.52 11.59
N GLU A 47 9.40 3.75 12.87
CA GLU A 47 8.21 3.27 13.60
C GLU A 47 7.17 4.38 13.87
N TYR A 48 5.89 4.03 13.77
CA TYR A 48 4.79 4.98 13.94
C TYR A 48 3.65 4.42 14.81
N LYS A 49 2.88 5.34 15.39
CA LYS A 49 1.63 5.06 16.11
C LYS A 49 0.46 5.86 15.53
N PHE A 50 -0.75 5.27 15.59
CA PHE A 50 -1.97 5.95 15.14
C PHE A 50 -2.08 7.27 15.89
N ARG A 51 -2.52 8.35 15.23
CA ARG A 51 -2.91 9.56 15.94
C ARG A 51 -4.18 9.30 16.73
N ASP A 52 -4.37 10.09 17.79
CA ASP A 52 -5.63 10.12 18.52
C ASP A 52 -6.74 10.58 17.55
N GLY A 53 -7.92 9.92 17.59
CA GLY A 53 -9.03 10.21 16.67
C GLY A 53 -9.01 9.41 15.35
N GLU A 54 -8.06 8.48 15.17
CA GLU A 54 -7.97 7.60 13.98
C GLU A 54 -8.45 6.17 14.26
N GLU A 55 -9.41 6.00 15.17
CA GLU A 55 -9.93 4.71 15.62
C GLU A 55 -10.49 3.91 14.44
N THR A 56 -11.14 4.56 13.47
CA THR A 56 -11.69 3.89 12.29
C THR A 56 -10.61 3.19 11.47
N ALA A 57 -9.48 3.84 11.24
CA ALA A 57 -8.36 3.24 10.51
C ALA A 57 -7.73 2.08 11.29
N LYS A 58 -7.55 2.26 12.60
CA LYS A 58 -7.04 1.21 13.49
C LYS A 58 -7.95 0.00 13.50
N ASN A 59 -9.25 0.23 13.63
CA ASN A 59 -10.25 -0.83 13.66
C ASN A 59 -10.29 -1.61 12.35
N ASN A 60 -10.20 -0.94 11.19
CA ASN A 60 -10.11 -1.62 9.90
C ASN A 60 -8.84 -2.46 9.77
N VAL A 61 -7.67 -1.95 10.18
CA VAL A 61 -6.43 -2.74 10.21
C VAL A 61 -6.57 -3.98 11.10
N MET A 62 -7.16 -3.85 12.28
CA MET A 62 -7.38 -4.97 13.19
C MET A 62 -8.39 -5.98 12.64
N ARG A 63 -9.46 -5.51 12.00
CA ARG A 63 -10.46 -6.33 11.32
C ARG A 63 -9.83 -7.16 10.21
N ILE A 64 -9.04 -6.51 9.35
CA ILE A 64 -8.28 -7.19 8.27
C ILE A 64 -7.36 -8.27 8.85
N LEU A 65 -6.57 -7.94 9.88
CA LEU A 65 -5.64 -8.89 10.51
C LEU A 65 -6.34 -10.12 11.11
N LYS A 66 -7.59 -9.99 11.54
CA LYS A 66 -8.42 -11.06 12.10
C LYS A 66 -9.31 -11.75 11.08
N ASP A 67 -9.26 -11.35 9.82
CA ASP A 67 -10.18 -11.81 8.77
C ASP A 67 -11.67 -11.53 9.09
N GLU A 68 -11.93 -10.46 9.87
CA GLU A 68 -13.27 -9.99 10.21
C GLU A 68 -13.68 -8.90 9.22
N SER A 69 -14.72 -9.11 8.40
CA SER A 69 -15.14 -8.14 7.37
C SER A 69 -14.00 -7.69 6.45
N LEU A 70 -13.19 -8.66 5.99
CA LEU A 70 -11.95 -8.42 5.23
C LEU A 70 -12.17 -7.52 4.00
N ASP A 71 -13.10 -7.88 3.13
CA ASP A 71 -13.36 -7.17 1.87
C ASP A 71 -13.85 -5.73 2.11
N GLU A 72 -14.82 -5.56 3.02
CA GLU A 72 -15.35 -4.25 3.39
C GLU A 72 -14.27 -3.36 4.01
N SER A 73 -13.45 -3.93 4.89
CA SER A 73 -12.37 -3.20 5.54
C SER A 73 -11.29 -2.80 4.52
N CYS A 74 -10.91 -3.69 3.60
CA CYS A 74 -9.96 -3.40 2.54
C CYS A 74 -10.48 -2.32 1.58
N GLN A 75 -11.76 -2.42 1.16
CA GLN A 75 -12.41 -1.40 0.34
C GLN A 75 -12.48 -0.05 1.06
N THR A 76 -12.79 -0.05 2.36
CA THR A 76 -12.79 1.17 3.18
C THR A 76 -11.40 1.82 3.21
N MET A 77 -10.34 1.01 3.34
CA MET A 77 -8.97 1.51 3.29
C MET A 77 -8.60 2.06 1.91
N ALA A 78 -9.05 1.43 0.82
CA ALA A 78 -8.84 1.90 -0.55
C ALA A 78 -9.54 3.24 -0.83
N ASN A 79 -10.82 3.36 -0.45
CA ASN A 79 -11.60 4.61 -0.54
C ASN A 79 -10.94 5.73 0.27
N ARG A 80 -10.43 5.38 1.45
CA ARG A 80 -9.73 6.34 2.30
C ARG A 80 -8.42 6.82 1.64
N LEU A 81 -7.67 5.94 0.97
CA LEU A 81 -6.51 6.36 0.18
C LEU A 81 -6.91 7.32 -0.95
N LEU A 82 -7.97 7.01 -1.70
CA LEU A 82 -8.51 7.88 -2.74
C LEU A 82 -8.83 9.29 -2.21
N GLU A 83 -9.60 9.38 -1.12
CA GLU A 83 -9.99 10.68 -0.55
C GLU A 83 -8.78 11.52 -0.14
N LYS A 84 -7.77 10.87 0.43
CA LYS A 84 -6.54 11.54 0.85
C LYS A 84 -5.70 11.98 -0.34
N GLU A 85 -5.70 11.24 -1.44
CA GLU A 85 -5.06 11.66 -2.68
C GLU A 85 -5.78 12.82 -3.34
N ARG A 86 -7.11 12.93 -3.23
CA ARG A 86 -7.86 14.11 -3.71
C ARG A 86 -7.44 15.36 -2.96
N VAL A 87 -7.52 15.32 -1.63
CA VAL A 87 -7.13 16.46 -0.76
C VAL A 87 -5.68 16.86 -1.01
N ALA A 88 -4.80 15.89 -1.24
CA ALA A 88 -3.41 16.13 -1.59
C ALA A 88 -3.26 16.79 -2.97
N ASN A 89 -3.97 16.28 -3.98
CA ASN A 89 -3.91 16.81 -5.32
C ASN A 89 -4.37 18.25 -5.39
N ASP A 90 -5.47 18.58 -4.73
CA ASP A 90 -6.01 19.95 -4.70
C ASP A 90 -4.98 20.94 -4.15
N ARG A 91 -4.16 20.48 -3.18
CA ARG A 91 -3.08 21.28 -2.61
C ARG A 91 -1.89 21.46 -3.56
N ILE A 92 -1.62 20.54 -4.49
CA ILE A 92 -0.43 20.61 -5.37
C ILE A 92 -0.76 20.94 -6.83
N LYS A 93 -2.03 20.90 -7.23
CA LYS A 93 -2.49 21.10 -8.61
C LYS A 93 -2.05 22.45 -9.17
N HIS A 94 -2.02 23.48 -8.34
CA HIS A 94 -1.55 24.83 -8.71
C HIS A 94 -0.07 24.86 -9.13
N MET A 95 0.70 23.83 -8.79
CA MET A 95 2.13 23.70 -9.14
C MET A 95 2.34 22.97 -10.47
N GLY A 96 1.27 22.64 -11.22
CA GLY A 96 1.36 21.87 -12.45
C GLY A 96 1.71 20.39 -12.23
N HIS A 97 1.60 19.91 -10.99
CA HIS A 97 1.81 18.51 -10.63
C HIS A 97 0.48 17.81 -10.36
N GLU A 98 0.44 16.53 -10.71
CA GLU A 98 -0.69 15.66 -10.46
C GLU A 98 -0.22 14.31 -9.91
N ILE A 99 -0.94 13.77 -8.93
CA ILE A 99 -0.66 12.43 -8.41
C ILE A 99 -1.13 11.39 -9.44
N PRO A 100 -0.29 10.48 -9.95
CA PRO A 100 -0.75 9.51 -10.94
C PRO A 100 -1.73 8.49 -10.35
N THR A 101 -2.53 7.86 -11.22
CA THR A 101 -3.29 6.63 -10.91
C THR A 101 -2.34 5.59 -10.32
N SER A 102 -2.79 4.91 -9.27
CA SER A 102 -1.96 3.96 -8.54
C SER A 102 -2.67 2.65 -8.24
N MET A 103 -1.87 1.63 -7.99
CA MET A 103 -2.33 0.37 -7.43
C MET A 103 -2.13 0.38 -5.92
N PHE A 104 -3.20 0.08 -5.18
CA PHE A 104 -3.16 -0.16 -3.75
C PHE A 104 -3.26 -1.66 -3.48
N VAL A 105 -2.20 -2.21 -2.89
CA VAL A 105 -2.10 -3.62 -2.53
C VAL A 105 -2.27 -3.73 -1.01
N VAL A 106 -3.23 -4.55 -0.61
CA VAL A 106 -3.39 -5.02 0.77
C VAL A 106 -2.98 -6.49 0.79
N ALA A 107 -1.97 -6.84 1.56
CA ALA A 107 -1.49 -8.23 1.60
C ALA A 107 -1.12 -8.66 3.00
N GLN A 108 -1.50 -9.87 3.38
CA GLN A 108 -1.16 -10.46 4.66
C GLN A 108 -0.32 -11.71 4.45
N ASP A 109 0.73 -11.86 5.24
CA ASP A 109 1.55 -13.07 5.24
C ASP A 109 1.91 -13.52 6.65
N ASP A 110 2.31 -14.79 6.75
CA ASP A 110 2.85 -15.37 7.96
C ASP A 110 4.38 -15.46 7.86
N VAL A 111 5.06 -14.75 8.78
CA VAL A 111 6.50 -14.81 8.97
C VAL A 111 6.86 -16.12 9.66
N THR A 112 6.15 -16.44 10.72
CA THR A 112 6.22 -17.68 11.50
C THR A 112 4.81 -18.13 11.86
N GLU A 113 4.65 -19.28 12.55
CA GLU A 113 3.33 -19.76 12.99
C GLU A 113 2.59 -18.76 13.90
N ASP A 114 3.33 -17.95 14.67
CA ASP A 114 2.78 -17.00 15.64
C ASP A 114 2.91 -15.52 15.21
N GLU A 115 3.58 -15.25 14.09
CA GLU A 115 3.85 -13.89 13.62
C GLU A 115 3.27 -13.64 12.23
N THR A 116 2.15 -12.93 12.21
CA THR A 116 1.49 -12.43 10.99
C THR A 116 1.85 -10.96 10.75
N GLN A 117 1.92 -10.55 9.50
CA GLN A 117 2.13 -9.15 9.11
C GLN A 117 1.10 -8.73 8.05
N LEU A 118 0.69 -7.46 8.10
CA LEU A 118 -0.18 -6.86 7.07
C LEU A 118 0.56 -5.74 6.36
N PHE A 119 0.59 -5.78 5.04
CA PHE A 119 1.21 -4.80 4.17
C PHE A 119 0.17 -3.97 3.45
N PHE A 120 0.36 -2.66 3.47
CA PHE A 120 -0.29 -1.70 2.59
C PHE A 120 0.77 -1.11 1.68
N ILE A 121 0.61 -1.27 0.37
CA ILE A 121 1.59 -0.86 -0.64
C ILE A 121 0.90 -0.02 -1.70
N LYS A 122 1.48 1.14 -2.02
CA LYS A 122 1.07 1.97 -3.15
C LYS A 122 2.14 1.86 -4.24
N ALA A 123 1.72 1.42 -5.42
CA ALA A 123 2.57 1.22 -6.58
C ALA A 123 2.05 1.98 -7.81
N ASP A 124 2.91 2.18 -8.79
CA ASP A 124 2.53 2.67 -10.11
C ASP A 124 1.59 1.66 -10.80
N TYR A 125 0.44 2.13 -11.28
CA TYR A 125 -0.59 1.26 -11.85
C TYR A 125 -0.11 0.58 -13.14
N ASP A 126 0.48 1.34 -14.06
CA ASP A 126 0.88 0.81 -15.38
C ASP A 126 2.00 -0.22 -15.24
N GLU A 127 2.99 0.06 -14.38
CA GLU A 127 4.03 -0.93 -14.06
C GLU A 127 3.47 -2.19 -13.38
N TYR A 128 2.43 -2.03 -12.55
CA TYR A 128 1.77 -3.16 -11.91
C TYR A 128 1.03 -4.03 -12.94
N ILE A 129 0.26 -3.42 -13.86
CA ILE A 129 -0.45 -4.14 -14.93
C ILE A 129 0.53 -4.92 -15.81
N MET A 130 1.60 -4.27 -16.29
CA MET A 130 2.60 -4.92 -17.14
C MET A 130 3.29 -6.09 -16.44
N ALA A 131 3.53 -5.97 -15.13
CA ALA A 131 4.13 -7.06 -14.37
C ALA A 131 3.15 -8.22 -14.14
N GLY A 132 1.85 -7.93 -14.00
CA GLY A 132 0.80 -8.91 -13.83
C GLY A 132 0.41 -9.66 -15.09
N SER A 133 0.43 -9.00 -16.26
CA SER A 133 0.08 -9.61 -17.54
C SER A 133 1.13 -10.60 -18.02
N GLY A 134 2.39 -10.48 -17.57
CA GLY A 134 3.48 -11.37 -18.00
C GLY A 134 3.86 -11.18 -19.48
N ASP A 135 3.51 -10.04 -20.08
CA ASP A 135 3.94 -9.71 -21.44
C ASP A 135 5.45 -9.44 -21.48
N ASP A 136 6.22 -10.50 -21.71
CA ASP A 136 7.69 -10.49 -21.82
C ASP A 136 8.21 -9.61 -22.98
N GLY A 137 7.34 -9.19 -23.91
CA GLY A 137 7.69 -8.32 -25.04
C GLY A 137 8.20 -6.92 -24.66
N LYS A 138 7.98 -6.50 -23.41
CA LYS A 138 8.55 -5.28 -22.81
C LYS A 138 9.16 -5.57 -21.44
N GLY A 139 9.91 -6.67 -21.31
CA GLY A 139 10.74 -7.06 -20.17
C GLY A 139 10.31 -6.52 -18.81
N LEU A 140 9.72 -7.38 -17.98
CA LEU A 140 9.27 -7.09 -16.60
C LEU A 140 10.09 -5.95 -15.96
N PRO A 141 9.44 -4.86 -15.51
CA PRO A 141 10.16 -3.67 -15.07
C PRO A 141 11.20 -4.03 -14.00
N LYS A 142 12.49 -3.88 -14.35
CA LYS A 142 13.64 -4.23 -13.49
C LYS A 142 13.57 -3.52 -12.13
N ASN A 143 12.99 -2.32 -12.11
CA ASN A 143 12.77 -1.53 -10.92
C ASN A 143 11.28 -1.26 -10.73
N ARG A 144 10.58 -2.20 -10.09
CA ARG A 144 9.20 -2.01 -9.64
C ARG A 144 9.05 -0.69 -8.90
N LYS A 145 8.25 0.21 -9.45
CA LYS A 145 8.02 1.55 -8.91
C LYS A 145 6.98 1.49 -7.82
N ILE A 146 7.46 1.15 -6.63
CA ILE A 146 6.72 1.31 -5.38
C ILE A 146 6.87 2.76 -4.93
N PHE A 147 5.75 3.46 -4.81
CA PHE A 147 5.74 4.83 -4.31
C PHE A 147 6.00 4.83 -2.81
N LYS A 148 5.29 3.98 -2.06
CA LYS A 148 5.41 3.87 -0.61
C LYS A 148 4.80 2.56 -0.12
N SER A 149 5.25 2.10 1.05
CA SER A 149 4.70 0.91 1.71
C SER A 149 4.69 1.09 3.23
N CYS A 150 3.78 0.41 3.91
CA CYS A 150 3.81 0.27 5.36
C CYS A 150 3.39 -1.14 5.78
N VAL A 151 4.06 -1.68 6.79
CA VAL A 151 3.72 -2.97 7.40
C VAL A 151 3.13 -2.76 8.79
N PHE A 152 2.14 -3.56 9.17
CA PHE A 152 1.55 -3.62 10.49
C PHE A 152 1.93 -4.94 11.15
N LEU A 153 2.52 -4.83 12.35
CA LEU A 153 2.88 -5.97 13.18
C LEU A 153 1.95 -5.99 14.40
N PRO A 154 1.05 -6.99 14.53
CA PRO A 154 0.18 -7.16 15.70
C PRO A 154 0.94 -7.81 16.86
N LYS A 155 1.91 -7.11 17.49
CA LYS A 155 2.49 -7.62 18.73
C LYS A 155 1.53 -7.37 19.89
N ARG A 156 0.84 -8.40 20.38
CA ARG A 156 0.12 -8.57 21.68
C ARG A 156 -0.68 -7.39 22.32
N GLN A 157 -0.81 -6.22 21.68
CA GLN A 157 -1.65 -5.05 21.99
C GLN A 157 -1.15 -3.75 21.31
N MET A 158 -0.02 -3.78 20.60
CA MET A 158 0.54 -2.65 19.88
C MET A 158 0.67 -2.95 18.39
N VAL A 159 -0.01 -2.15 17.57
CA VAL A 159 0.26 -2.09 16.12
C VAL A 159 1.48 -1.20 15.93
N SER A 160 2.64 -1.81 15.73
CA SER A 160 3.85 -1.08 15.31
C SER A 160 3.88 -1.06 13.79
N MET A 161 3.88 0.15 13.20
CA MET A 161 4.00 0.32 11.76
C MET A 161 5.45 0.61 11.39
N MET A 162 6.04 -0.20 10.52
CA MET A 162 7.37 0.03 9.98
C MET A 162 7.29 0.48 8.51
N TYR A 163 7.95 1.59 8.15
CA TYR A 163 8.04 2.05 6.76
C TYR A 163 9.21 1.41 6.05
N THR A 164 9.00 0.96 4.82
CA THR A 164 10.09 0.48 3.97
C THR A 164 10.26 1.33 2.72
N LYS A 165 11.38 2.04 2.67
CA LYS A 165 12.07 2.69 1.54
C LYS A 165 11.23 3.46 0.53
N LEU A 166 11.44 4.78 0.53
CA LEU A 166 11.17 5.69 -0.58
C LEU A 166 12.11 5.32 -1.75
N CYS A 167 11.58 4.89 -2.90
CA CYS A 167 12.40 4.78 -4.11
C CYS A 167 12.70 6.19 -4.61
N LEU A 168 13.89 6.70 -4.26
CA LEU A 168 14.43 7.97 -4.70
C LEU A 168 14.67 7.92 -6.22
N MET A 169 13.70 8.37 -7.00
CA MET A 169 13.90 8.80 -8.37
C MET A 169 13.31 10.21 -8.48
N THR A 170 14.22 11.18 -8.66
CA THR A 170 14.07 12.66 -8.74
C THR A 170 14.01 13.47 -7.44
N LYS A 171 15.07 14.29 -7.26
CA LYS A 171 15.39 15.26 -6.19
C LYS A 171 14.40 16.44 -6.03
N ILE A 172 13.16 16.34 -6.53
CA ILE A 172 12.14 17.39 -6.41
C ILE A 172 10.97 16.95 -5.51
N ALA A 173 10.80 15.64 -5.25
CA ALA A 173 9.56 15.11 -4.65
C ALA A 173 9.62 14.78 -3.14
N VAL A 174 10.73 15.04 -2.44
CA VAL A 174 10.86 14.70 -1.00
C VAL A 174 10.07 15.65 -0.10
N HIS A 175 9.73 16.85 -0.59
CA HIS A 175 8.85 17.82 0.11
C HIS A 175 7.37 17.74 -0.26
N GLN A 176 6.97 16.88 -1.22
CA GLN A 176 5.61 16.91 -1.78
C GLN A 176 4.78 15.63 -1.64
N MET A 177 5.28 14.55 -1.03
CA MET A 177 4.48 13.31 -0.94
C MET A 177 4.47 12.63 0.44
N PRO A 178 3.70 13.14 1.41
CA PRO A 178 3.42 12.46 2.68
C PRO A 178 2.46 11.23 2.61
N HIS A 179 1.87 10.89 1.45
CA HIS A 179 0.50 10.34 1.38
C HIS A 179 0.16 8.90 1.79
N ILE A 180 1.08 7.92 1.90
CA ILE A 180 0.70 6.65 2.59
C ILE A 180 0.60 6.82 4.11
N GLY A 181 1.31 7.81 4.69
CA GLY A 181 1.08 8.22 6.09
C GLY A 181 -0.18 9.06 6.26
N ILE A 182 -1.03 9.11 5.22
CA ILE A 182 -2.25 9.91 5.17
C ILE A 182 -3.47 9.02 4.96
N VAL A 183 -3.35 7.83 4.33
CA VAL A 183 -4.39 6.77 4.37
C VAL A 183 -4.86 6.53 5.81
N ILE A 184 -3.98 6.76 6.77
CA ILE A 184 -4.26 6.75 8.20
C ILE A 184 -3.38 7.89 8.77
N SER A 185 -3.87 8.75 9.66
CA SER A 185 -3.00 9.81 10.21
C SER A 185 -2.11 9.24 11.31
N TRP A 186 -0.79 9.43 11.20
CA TRP A 186 0.21 8.86 12.14
C TRP A 186 1.13 9.90 12.76
N THR A 187 1.66 9.59 13.93
CA THR A 187 2.80 10.30 14.52
C THR A 187 4.01 9.37 14.61
N CYS A 188 5.18 9.87 14.22
CA CYS A 188 6.44 9.15 14.37
C CYS A 188 6.70 8.97 15.87
N LYS A 189 7.12 7.78 16.30
CA LYS A 189 7.70 7.65 17.64
C LYS A 189 9.11 8.24 17.58
N ASN A 190 9.40 9.18 18.48
CA ASN A 190 10.76 9.66 18.72
C ASN A 190 11.52 8.64 19.57
#